data_AF-A0A2N5DSH7-F1
#
_entry.id   AF-A0A2N5DSH7-F1
#
_cell.length_a   1.000
_cell.length_b   1.000
_cell.length_c   1.000
_cell.angle_alpha   90.00
_cell.angle_beta   90.00
_cell.angle_gamma   90.00
#
_symmetry.space_group_name_H-M   'P 1'
#
loop_
_entity.id
_entity.type
_entity.pdbx_description
1 polymer ?
#
loop_
_entity_poly.entity_id
_entity_poly.type
_entity_poly.pdbx_seq_one_letter_code
_entity_poly.pdbx_strand_id
1 'polypeptide(L)'
;VHLYNQWQAQNPKLVHPQLEALLKWAALLHEVGLSINHTGMHRHSAYILQNTNLPGFNQEQQILLAAMVRLHRKAIKLEELPRLNLFRKKEYLPMIQLLRLGALLNNQRQ
;
A
#
# COMPACT_ATOMS: atom_id res chain seq x y z
N VAL A 1 -7.38 -4.08 -9.30
CA VAL A 1 -7.87 -5.48 -9.37
C VAL A 1 -7.23 -6.26 -10.50
N HIS A 2 -7.30 -5.79 -11.76
CA HIS A 2 -6.77 -6.56 -12.91
C HIS A 2 -5.28 -6.95 -12.81
N LEU A 3 -4.38 -6.02 -12.47
CA LEU A 3 -2.94 -6.31 -12.34
C LEU A 3 -2.64 -7.33 -11.23
N TYR A 4 -3.39 -7.31 -10.14
CA TYR A 4 -3.22 -8.27 -9.04
C TYR A 4 -3.58 -9.69 -9.49
N ASN A 5 -4.69 -9.86 -10.21
CA ASN A 5 -5.12 -11.17 -10.70
C ASN A 5 -4.08 -11.79 -11.65
N GLN A 6 -3.48 -10.99 -12.54
CA GLN A 6 -2.40 -11.46 -13.41
C GLN A 6 -1.16 -11.85 -12.61
N TRP A 7 -0.75 -11.01 -11.65
CA TRP A 7 0.39 -11.29 -10.78
C TRP A 7 0.17 -12.59 -9.97
N GLN A 8 -1.01 -12.78 -9.41
CA GLN A 8 -1.41 -13.97 -8.67
C GLN A 8 -1.33 -15.24 -9.53
N ALA A 9 -1.84 -15.19 -10.76
CA ALA A 9 -1.78 -16.33 -11.68
C ALA A 9 -0.34 -16.77 -11.98
N GLN A 10 0.61 -15.81 -12.04
CA GLN A 10 2.02 -16.07 -12.26
C GLN A 10 2.79 -16.44 -10.97
N ASN A 11 2.28 -16.06 -9.79
CA ASN A 11 2.97 -16.20 -8.50
C ASN A 11 2.10 -16.87 -7.42
N PRO A 12 1.49 -18.05 -7.68
CA PRO A 12 0.51 -18.65 -6.77
C PRO A 12 1.07 -18.95 -5.36
N LYS A 13 2.37 -19.23 -5.25
CA LYS A 13 3.06 -19.51 -3.97
C LYS A 13 3.27 -18.28 -3.09
N LEU A 14 3.10 -17.07 -3.62
CA LEU A 14 3.30 -15.81 -2.92
C LEU A 14 1.98 -15.12 -2.55
N VAL A 15 0.85 -15.74 -2.91
CA VAL A 15 -0.49 -15.20 -2.64
C VAL A 15 -0.79 -15.31 -1.15
N HIS A 16 -1.24 -14.20 -0.57
CA HIS A 16 -1.71 -14.14 0.80
C HIS A 16 -3.02 -13.33 0.86
N PRO A 17 -4.16 -13.92 1.27
CA PRO A 17 -5.46 -13.24 1.23
C PRO A 17 -5.50 -11.91 2.00
N GLN A 18 -4.84 -11.85 3.17
CA GLN A 18 -4.74 -10.59 3.91
C GLN A 18 -3.97 -9.49 3.15
N LEU A 19 -2.95 -9.84 2.36
CA LEU A 19 -2.22 -8.85 1.55
C LEU A 19 -3.08 -8.33 0.40
N GLU A 20 -3.94 -9.17 -0.18
CA GLU A 20 -4.92 -8.72 -1.17
C GLU A 20 -5.89 -7.71 -0.57
N ALA A 21 -6.43 -8.01 0.60
CA ALA A 21 -7.33 -7.10 1.33
C ALA A 21 -6.61 -5.78 1.66
N LEU A 22 -5.38 -5.84 2.16
CA LEU A 22 -4.58 -4.65 2.44
C LEU A 22 -4.27 -3.84 1.19
N LEU A 23 -3.96 -4.47 0.05
CA LEU A 23 -3.77 -3.78 -1.23
C LEU A 23 -5.05 -3.06 -1.67
N LYS A 24 -6.23 -3.68 -1.52
CA LYS A 24 -7.53 -3.05 -1.82
C LYS A 24 -7.76 -1.83 -0.92
N TRP A 25 -7.51 -1.95 0.38
CA TRP A 25 -7.58 -0.81 1.31
C TRP A 25 -6.59 0.29 0.95
N ALA A 26 -5.34 -0.04 0.64
CA ALA A 26 -4.33 0.93 0.24
C ALA A 26 -4.74 1.68 -1.04
N ALA A 27 -5.33 0.99 -2.02
CA ALA A 27 -5.85 1.61 -3.22
C ALA A 27 -7.02 2.58 -2.93
N LEU A 28 -7.89 2.27 -1.97
CA LEU A 28 -8.99 3.16 -1.57
C LEU A 28 -8.50 4.36 -0.76
N LEU A 29 -7.45 4.21 0.05
CA LEU A 29 -7.04 5.18 1.07
C LEU A 29 -5.78 5.98 0.70
N HIS A 30 -5.15 5.72 -0.44
CA HIS A 30 -3.86 6.36 -0.78
C HIS A 30 -3.91 7.90 -0.84
N GLU A 31 -5.10 8.48 -0.97
CA GLU A 31 -5.35 9.92 -1.08
C GLU A 31 -5.97 10.54 0.18
N VAL A 32 -6.08 9.80 1.29
CA VAL A 32 -6.70 10.33 2.53
C VAL A 32 -6.00 11.59 3.08
N GLY A 33 -4.72 11.78 2.76
CA GLY A 33 -3.94 12.97 3.11
C GLY A 33 -4.08 14.16 2.15
N LEU A 34 -4.91 14.07 1.10
CA LEU A 34 -5.11 15.13 0.13
C LEU A 34 -5.68 16.41 0.77
N SER A 35 -6.50 16.25 1.81
CA SER A 35 -7.07 17.36 2.60
C SER A 35 -6.03 18.17 3.37
N ILE A 36 -4.84 17.60 3.62
CA ILE A 36 -3.72 18.32 4.25
C ILE A 36 -2.95 19.10 3.20
N ASN A 37 -2.44 18.42 2.16
CA ASN A 37 -1.74 19.04 1.05
C ASN A 37 -1.60 18.07 -0.13
N HIS A 38 -1.72 18.60 -1.35
CA HIS A 38 -1.40 17.87 -2.58
C HIS A 38 0.11 17.53 -2.68
N THR A 39 0.97 18.48 -2.29
CA THR A 39 2.42 18.27 -2.23
C THR A 39 2.76 17.35 -1.07
N GLY A 40 3.34 16.18 -1.38
CA GLY A 40 3.71 15.22 -0.35
C GLY A 40 2.53 14.40 0.18
N MET A 41 1.38 14.38 -0.50
CA MET A 41 0.17 13.63 -0.15
C MET A 41 0.45 12.21 0.38
N HIS A 42 1.27 11.40 -0.32
CA HIS A 42 1.67 10.07 0.13
C HIS A 42 2.24 9.99 1.56
N ARG A 43 2.96 11.03 2.01
CA ARG A 43 3.47 11.14 3.39
C ARG A 43 2.33 11.46 4.36
N HIS A 44 1.43 12.38 3.99
CA HIS A 44 0.27 12.76 4.79
C HIS A 44 -0.71 11.59 4.94
N SER A 45 -1.04 10.90 3.84
CA SER A 45 -1.89 9.72 3.86
C SER A 45 -1.30 8.62 4.73
N ALA A 46 -0.01 8.33 4.59
CA ALA A 46 0.66 7.34 5.44
C ALA A 46 0.66 7.76 6.92
N TYR A 47 0.89 9.04 7.22
CA TYR A 47 0.85 9.55 8.58
C TYR A 47 -0.52 9.39 9.22
N ILE A 48 -1.60 9.73 8.51
CA ILE A 48 -2.97 9.53 8.99
C ILE A 48 -3.21 8.04 9.28
N LEU A 49 -2.90 7.16 8.31
CA LEU A 49 -3.13 5.72 8.45
C LEU A 49 -2.32 5.10 9.59
N GLN A 50 -1.11 5.61 9.86
CA GLN A 50 -0.25 5.11 10.93
C GLN A 50 -0.69 5.56 12.33
N ASN A 51 -1.36 6.72 12.45
CA ASN A 51 -1.69 7.35 13.73
C ASN A 51 -3.20 7.38 14.05
N THR A 52 -4.04 6.89 13.14
CA THR A 52 -5.49 6.77 13.36
C THR A 52 -5.82 5.41 13.96
N ASN A 53 -6.83 5.33 14.82
CA ASN A 53 -7.36 4.05 15.24
C ASN A 53 -8.11 3.39 14.07
N LEU A 54 -7.70 2.17 13.69
CA LEU A 54 -8.33 1.40 12.61
C LEU A 54 -8.96 0.12 13.20
N PRO A 55 -10.23 0.18 13.69
CA PRO A 55 -10.90 -0.98 14.22
C PRO A 55 -10.87 -2.16 13.26
N GLY A 56 -10.47 -3.34 13.76
CA GLY A 56 -10.33 -4.55 12.97
C GLY A 56 -8.97 -4.74 12.28
N PHE A 57 -8.05 -3.78 12.38
CA PHE A 57 -6.66 -3.94 11.96
C PHE A 57 -5.79 -4.31 13.15
N ASN A 58 -4.92 -5.29 12.98
CA ASN A 58 -3.81 -5.49 13.90
C ASN A 58 -2.66 -4.50 13.59
N GLN A 59 -1.69 -4.42 14.50
CA GLN A 59 -0.58 -3.48 14.41
C GLN A 59 0.25 -3.65 13.13
N GLU A 60 0.59 -4.89 12.74
CA GLU A 60 1.39 -5.13 11.53
C GLU A 60 0.60 -4.86 10.24
N GLN A 61 -0.70 -5.12 10.23
CA GLN A 61 -1.60 -4.78 9.12
C GLN A 61 -1.67 -3.26 8.93
N GLN A 62 -1.81 -2.50 10.02
CA GLN A 62 -1.83 -1.04 9.97
C GLN A 62 -0.48 -0.46 9.52
N ILE A 63 0.64 -0.96 10.06
CA ILE A 63 1.99 -0.57 9.64
C ILE A 63 2.19 -0.85 8.15
N LEU A 64 1.80 -2.03 7.67
CA LEU A 64 1.96 -2.39 6.27
C LEU A 64 1.05 -1.56 5.35
N LEU A 65 -0.19 -1.29 5.76
CA LEU A 65 -1.11 -0.40 5.04
C LEU A 65 -0.51 1.00 4.88
N ALA A 66 -0.02 1.58 5.98
CA ALA A 66 0.62 2.89 5.96
C ALA A 66 1.90 2.88 5.10
N ALA A 67 2.71 1.83 5.16
CA ALA A 67 3.93 1.68 4.35
C ALA A 67 3.63 1.56 2.84
N MET A 68 2.61 0.79 2.45
CA MET A 68 2.19 0.70 1.05
C MET A 68 1.77 2.06 0.51
N VAL A 69 0.97 2.81 1.28
CA VAL A 69 0.58 4.18 0.94
C VAL A 69 1.77 5.14 0.97
N ARG A 70 2.72 4.99 1.89
CA ARG A 70 3.92 5.84 1.95
C ARG A 70 4.78 5.73 0.69
N LEU A 71 4.81 4.55 0.07
CA LEU A 71 5.69 4.19 -1.04
C LEU A 71 4.96 4.15 -2.40
N HIS A 72 3.69 4.55 -2.49
CA HIS A 72 2.88 4.43 -3.71
C HIS A 72 3.24 5.42 -4.83
N ARG A 73 4.02 6.48 -4.56
CA ARG A 73 4.49 7.44 -5.57
C ARG A 73 5.82 8.06 -5.19
N LYS A 74 6.42 8.81 -6.12
CA LYS A 74 7.77 9.41 -5.99
C LYS A 74 8.85 8.34 -5.78
N ALA A 75 10.05 8.76 -5.40
CA ALA A 75 11.21 7.88 -5.19
C ALA A 75 10.91 6.82 -4.11
N ILE A 76 11.25 5.56 -4.41
CA ILE A 76 11.13 4.47 -3.45
C ILE A 76 12.44 4.41 -2.66
N LYS A 77 12.36 4.48 -1.32
CA LYS A 77 13.49 4.21 -0.43
C LYS A 77 13.25 2.87 0.24
N LEU A 78 14.05 1.87 -0.11
CA LEU A 78 13.84 0.51 0.39
C LEU A 78 14.20 0.39 1.88
N GLU A 79 14.97 1.34 2.41
CA GLU A 79 15.23 1.45 3.86
C GLU A 79 13.96 1.77 4.67
N GLU A 80 12.92 2.37 4.05
CA GLU A 80 11.65 2.71 4.73
C GLU A 80 10.70 1.51 4.86
N LEU A 81 11.09 0.32 4.35
CA LEU A 81 10.24 -0.87 4.45
C LEU A 81 10.18 -1.37 5.90
N PRO A 82 8.96 -1.66 6.42
CA PRO A 82 8.81 -2.13 7.78
C PRO A 82 9.37 -3.54 7.94
N ARG A 83 9.85 -3.84 9.14
CA ARG A 83 10.17 -5.21 9.57
C ARG A 83 8.90 -5.79 10.18
N LEU A 84 8.39 -6.86 9.58
CA LEU A 84 7.12 -7.49 9.91
C LEU A 84 7.36 -8.98 10.18
N ASN A 85 6.63 -9.56 11.13
CA ASN A 85 6.70 -10.98 11.45
C ASN A 85 5.64 -11.78 10.69
N LEU A 86 4.46 -11.18 10.48
CA LEU A 86 3.31 -11.80 9.83
C LEU A 86 3.44 -11.79 8.29
N PHE A 87 4.16 -10.82 7.73
CA PHE A 87 4.25 -10.61 6.28
C PHE A 87 5.69 -10.61 5.80
N ARG A 88 6.02 -11.48 4.84
CA ARG A 88 7.39 -11.55 4.29
C ARG A 88 7.57 -10.53 3.17
N LYS A 89 8.77 -9.96 3.08
CA LYS A 89 9.13 -8.96 2.05
C LYS A 89 8.78 -9.40 0.62
N LYS A 90 9.01 -10.66 0.29
CA LYS A 90 8.70 -11.24 -1.03
C LYS A 90 7.20 -11.27 -1.36
N GLU A 91 6.33 -11.24 -0.35
CA GLU A 91 4.87 -11.31 -0.50
C GLU A 91 4.26 -9.91 -0.64
N TYR A 92 4.70 -8.95 0.17
CA TYR A 92 4.11 -7.61 0.17
C TYR A 92 4.78 -6.60 -0.79
N LEU A 93 6.05 -6.81 -1.20
CA LEU A 93 6.72 -5.93 -2.16
C LEU A 93 5.95 -5.78 -3.48
N PRO A 94 5.42 -6.87 -4.09
CA PRO A 94 4.60 -6.75 -5.28
C PRO A 94 3.35 -5.92 -5.06
N MET A 95 2.77 -5.89 -3.86
CA MET A 95 1.59 -5.08 -3.55
C MET A 95 1.91 -3.58 -3.71
N ILE A 96 3.08 -3.16 -3.22
CA ILE A 96 3.57 -1.78 -3.40
C ILE A 96 3.74 -1.47 -4.89
N GLN A 97 4.36 -2.36 -5.66
CA GLN A 97 4.57 -2.17 -7.10
C GLN A 97 3.24 -2.05 -7.86
N LEU A 98 2.28 -2.94 -7.56
CA LEU A 98 0.95 -2.92 -8.16
C LEU A 98 0.19 -1.64 -7.82
N LEU A 99 0.27 -1.17 -6.57
CA LEU A 99 -0.34 0.09 -6.15
C LEU A 99 0.27 1.29 -6.90
N ARG A 100 1.59 1.32 -7.08
CA ARG A 100 2.29 2.37 -7.82
C ARG A 100 1.86 2.42 -9.29
N LEU A 101 1.81 1.26 -9.95
CA LEU A 101 1.35 1.17 -11.34
C LEU A 101 -0.11 1.57 -11.45
N GLY A 102 -0.96 1.09 -10.53
CA GLY A 102 -2.37 1.44 -10.48
C GLY A 102 -2.61 2.94 -10.33
N ALA A 103 -1.93 3.59 -9.38
CA ALA A 103 -2.03 5.03 -9.18
C ALA A 103 -1.53 5.80 -10.42
N LEU A 104 -0.35 5.46 -10.94
CA LEU A 104 0.23 6.12 -12.11
C LEU A 104 -0.70 6.09 -13.34
N LEU A 105 -1.32 4.94 -13.60
CA LEU A 105 -2.23 4.76 -14.75
C LEU A 105 -3.55 5.54 -14.60
N ASN A 106 -3.90 6.00 -13.40
CA ASN A 106 -5.13 6.77 -13.12
C ASN A 106 -4.87 8.25 -12.85
N ASN A 107 -3.64 8.75 -13.04
CA ASN A 107 -3.25 10.13 -12.74
C ASN A 107 -4.00 11.20 -13.55
N GLN A 108 -4.72 10.88 -14.64
CA GLN A 108 -5.44 11.88 -15.43
C GLN A 108 -6.73 12.41 -14.77
N ARG A 109 -7.09 11.90 -13.59
CA ARG A 109 -8.28 12.34 -12.84
C ARG A 109 -7.95 13.30 -11.68
N GLN A 110 -6.66 13.54 -11.41
CA GLN A 110 -6.15 14.48 -10.40
C GLN A 110 -5.45 15.65 -11.07
#